data_AF-A0A352Q5E9-F1
#
_entry.id   AF-A0A352Q5E9-F1
#
_cell.length_a   1.000
_cell.length_b   1.000
_cell.length_c   1.000
_cell.angle_alpha   90.00
_cell.angle_beta   90.00
_cell.angle_gamma   90.00
#
_symmetry.space_group_name_H-M   'P 1'
#
loop_
_entity.id
_entity.type
_entity.pdbx_description
1 polymer ?
#
loop_
_entity_poly.entity_id
_entity_poly.type
_entity_poly.pdbx_seq_one_letter_code
_entity_poly.pdbx_strand_id
1 'polypeptide(L)'
;VARIMMPRSHVRLSAGREDMNEQMQALAFFAGANSIFYGEKLLTTPNPEANRDMALFSRLGIQPEAHQTDIEAESDLQAVVDRAAHDKYFYDAARN
;
A
#
# COMPACT_ATOMS: atom_id res chain seq x y z
N VAL A 1 19.67 -10.49 7.44
CA VAL A 1 20.60 -10.32 6.29
C VAL A 1 20.07 -9.34 5.25
N ALA A 2 18.85 -9.52 4.71
CA ALA A 2 18.30 -8.64 3.67
C ALA A 2 18.38 -7.13 3.99
N ARG A 3 17.92 -6.70 5.17
CA ARG A 3 18.02 -5.30 5.62
C ARG A 3 19.46 -4.78 5.69
N ILE A 4 20.41 -5.62 6.13
CA ILE A 4 21.83 -5.24 6.24
C ILE A 4 22.44 -5.05 4.85
N MET A 5 22.17 -6.00 3.94
CA MET A 5 22.68 -5.94 2.57
C MET A 5 22.04 -4.82 1.74
N MET A 6 20.78 -4.51 2.01
CA MET A 6 19.99 -3.53 1.26
C MET A 6 19.27 -2.55 2.20
N PRO A 7 19.99 -1.57 2.79
CA PRO A 7 19.46 -0.72 3.86
C PRO A 7 18.27 0.14 3.44
N ARG A 8 18.23 0.57 2.18
CA ARG A 8 17.18 1.46 1.63
C ARG A 8 15.98 0.71 1.04
N SER A 9 16.08 -0.60 0.85
CA SER A 9 15.03 -1.36 0.18
C SER A 9 13.88 -1.67 1.13
N HIS A 10 12.67 -1.80 0.57
CA HIS A 10 11.58 -2.43 1.30
C HIS A 10 11.81 -3.93 1.36
N VAL A 11 11.80 -4.48 2.57
CA VAL A 11 11.90 -5.91 2.82
C VAL A 11 10.50 -6.40 3.13
N ARG A 12 9.90 -7.14 2.19
CA ARG A 12 8.54 -7.66 2.32
C ARG A 12 8.52 -9.03 2.99
N LEU A 13 7.80 -9.14 4.10
CA LEU A 13 7.41 -10.41 4.67
C LEU A 13 6.20 -10.93 3.88
N SER A 14 6.45 -11.86 2.96
CA SER A 14 5.48 -12.31 1.94
C SER A 14 4.76 -13.60 2.37
N ALA A 15 5.10 -14.74 1.74
CA ALA A 15 4.41 -16.01 1.91
C ALA A 15 4.72 -16.69 3.26
N GLY A 16 3.79 -17.52 3.73
CA GLY A 16 3.94 -18.32 4.96
C GLY A 16 3.60 -17.59 6.26
N ARG A 17 3.10 -16.35 6.19
CA ARG A 17 2.69 -15.59 7.39
C ARG A 17 1.54 -16.24 8.16
N GLU A 18 0.68 -16.98 7.48
CA GLU A 18 -0.42 -17.73 8.10
C GLU A 18 0.11 -18.82 9.04
N ASP A 19 1.23 -19.46 8.67
CA ASP A 19 1.91 -20.48 9.47
C ASP A 19 2.82 -19.88 10.56
N MET A 20 3.07 -18.57 10.53
CA MET A 20 3.90 -17.87 11.52
C MET A 20 3.07 -17.40 12.71
N ASN A 21 3.52 -17.72 13.92
CA ASN A 21 2.95 -17.14 15.14
C ASN A 21 3.25 -15.63 15.24
N GLU A 22 2.49 -14.91 16.08
CA GLU A 22 2.61 -13.46 16.25
C GLU A 22 4.02 -13.03 16.66
N GLN A 23 4.70 -13.83 17.49
CA GLN A 23 6.05 -13.53 17.98
C GLN A 23 7.09 -13.59 16.86
N MET A 24 6.96 -14.55 15.95
CA MET A 24 7.83 -14.71 14.80
C MET A 24 7.61 -13.58 13.79
N GLN A 25 6.36 -13.16 13.57
CA GLN A 25 6.08 -11.99 12.76
C GLN A 25 6.66 -10.73 13.39
N ALA A 26 6.47 -10.51 14.70
CA ALA A 26 7.06 -9.39 15.43
C ALA A 26 8.59 -9.37 15.31
N LEU A 27 9.25 -10.52 15.46
CA LEU A 27 10.69 -10.64 15.29
C LEU A 27 11.14 -10.31 13.86
N ALA A 28 10.36 -10.70 12.84
CA ALA A 28 10.65 -10.36 11.45
C ALA A 28 10.60 -8.84 11.20
N PHE A 29 9.61 -8.14 11.77
CA PHE A 29 9.55 -6.67 11.72
C PHE A 29 10.73 -6.04 12.48
N PHE A 30 11.06 -6.54 13.67
CA PHE A 30 12.23 -6.09 14.42
C PHE A 30 13.55 -6.30 13.66
N ALA A 31 13.67 -7.42 12.93
CA ALA A 31 14.84 -7.74 12.11
C ALA A 31 14.92 -6.91 10.81
N GLY A 32 13.92 -6.08 10.52
CA GLY A 32 13.95 -5.08 9.45
C GLY A 32 12.96 -5.31 8.31
N ALA A 33 12.01 -6.25 8.41
CA ALA A 33 10.88 -6.30 7.48
C ALA A 33 10.00 -5.05 7.67
N ASN A 34 9.52 -4.46 6.58
CA ASN A 34 8.73 -3.22 6.59
C ASN A 34 7.65 -3.18 5.50
N SER A 35 7.24 -4.34 4.98
CA SER A 35 6.16 -4.46 3.99
C SER A 35 5.52 -5.84 4.12
N ILE A 36 4.22 -5.95 3.86
CA ILE A 36 3.45 -7.19 3.78
C ILE A 36 2.45 -7.14 2.63
N PHE A 37 1.89 -8.30 2.27
CA PHE A 37 0.64 -8.33 1.53
C PHE A 37 -0.54 -8.18 2.49
N TYR A 38 -1.43 -7.23 2.19
CA TYR A 38 -2.63 -6.95 2.96
C TYR A 38 -3.87 -7.28 2.12
N GLY A 39 -4.81 -8.04 2.70
CA GLY A 39 -6.01 -8.54 2.03
C GLY A 39 -6.35 -9.97 2.44
N GLU A 40 -7.46 -10.51 1.92
CA GLU A 40 -7.97 -11.84 2.31
C GLU A 40 -7.26 -13.00 1.59
N LYS A 41 -6.71 -12.75 0.40
CA LYS A 41 -6.05 -13.77 -0.42
C LYS A 41 -4.81 -13.22 -1.13
N LEU A 42 -3.84 -14.12 -1.32
CA LEU A 42 -2.75 -13.95 -2.27
C LEU A 42 -3.21 -14.38 -3.67
N LEU A 43 -2.25 -14.59 -4.58
CA LEU A 43 -2.56 -14.99 -5.96
C LEU A 43 -3.26 -16.37 -6.04
N THR A 44 -2.86 -17.32 -5.19
CA THR A 44 -3.38 -18.70 -5.22
C THR A 44 -3.64 -19.29 -3.83
N THR A 45 -3.25 -18.61 -2.75
CA THR A 45 -3.38 -19.09 -1.36
C THR A 45 -4.11 -18.08 -0.50
N PRO A 46 -4.68 -18.49 0.64
CA PRO A 46 -5.16 -17.55 1.65
C PRO A 46 -4.03 -16.63 2.14
N ASN A 47 -4.41 -15.45 2.63
CA ASN A 47 -3.53 -14.50 3.30
C ASN A 47 -4.03 -14.32 4.75
N PRO A 48 -3.19 -14.00 5.74
CA PRO A 48 -3.67 -13.68 7.08
C PRO A 48 -4.76 -12.61 7.03
N GLU A 49 -5.85 -12.84 7.78
CA GLU A 49 -6.97 -11.91 7.83
C GLU A 49 -6.49 -10.51 8.17
N ALA A 50 -6.92 -9.52 7.38
CA ALA A 50 -6.59 -8.10 7.53
C ALA A 50 -6.73 -7.59 8.97
N ASN A 51 -7.73 -8.07 9.72
CA ASN A 51 -7.96 -7.70 11.11
C ASN A 51 -6.85 -8.17 12.07
N ARG A 52 -6.25 -9.35 11.82
CA ARG A 52 -5.18 -9.91 12.65
C ARG A 52 -3.89 -9.08 12.49
N ASP A 53 -3.60 -8.66 11.26
CA ASP A 53 -2.44 -7.81 10.96
C ASP A 53 -2.56 -6.45 11.65
N MET A 54 -3.73 -5.82 11.57
CA MET A 54 -3.99 -4.54 12.24
C MET A 54 -3.88 -4.64 13.76
N ALA A 55 -4.38 -5.73 14.35
CA ALA A 55 -4.25 -5.97 15.79
C ALA A 55 -2.78 -6.15 16.21
N LEU A 56 -2.00 -6.90 15.44
CA LEU A 56 -0.56 -7.08 15.67
C LEU A 56 0.19 -5.75 15.56
N PHE A 57 -0.07 -4.95 14.52
CA PHE A 57 0.58 -3.65 14.34
C PHE A 57 0.24 -2.67 15.45
N SER A 58 -1.00 -2.65 15.92
CA SER A 58 -1.41 -1.85 17.08
C SER A 58 -0.61 -2.24 18.34
N ARG A 59 -0.44 -3.56 18.61
CA ARG A 59 0.37 -4.04 19.73
C ARG A 59 1.85 -3.71 19.61
N LEU A 60 2.39 -3.74 18.39
CA LEU A 60 3.80 -3.46 18.10
C LEU A 60 4.11 -1.96 17.94
N GLY A 61 3.09 -1.09 17.89
CA GLY A 61 3.27 0.34 17.64
C GLY A 61 3.70 0.67 16.21
N ILE A 62 3.41 -0.21 15.25
CA ILE A 62 3.76 -0.03 13.84
C ILE A 62 2.63 0.75 13.15
N GLN A 63 2.99 1.81 12.43
CA GLN A 63 2.05 2.61 11.65
C GLN A 63 2.21 2.32 10.15
N PRO A 64 1.11 2.23 9.38
CA PRO A 64 1.17 2.20 7.93
C PRO A 64 1.89 3.43 7.39
N GLU A 65 2.67 3.23 6.33
CA GLU A 65 3.29 4.34 5.61
C GLU A 65 2.19 5.21 4.98
N ALA A 66 2.30 6.54 5.14
CA ALA A 66 1.35 7.46 4.55
C ALA A 66 1.54 7.44 3.03
N HIS A 67 0.48 7.11 2.28
CA HIS A 67 0.47 7.37 0.86
C HIS A 67 0.43 8.88 0.64
N GLN A 68 1.48 9.42 0.04
CA GLN A 68 1.46 10.78 -0.48
C GLN A 68 0.50 10.78 -1.68
N THR A 69 -0.74 11.18 -1.43
CA THR A 69 -1.63 11.58 -2.51
C THR A 69 -1.17 12.96 -2.93
N ASP A 70 -0.65 13.07 -4.16
CA ASP A 70 -0.46 14.38 -4.78
C ASP A 70 -1.85 14.93 -5.10
N ILE A 71 -2.48 15.57 -4.11
CA ILE A 71 -3.85 16.10 -4.18
C ILE A 71 -4.00 17.03 -5.41
N GLU A 72 -2.95 17.75 -5.76
CA GLU A 72 -2.88 18.61 -6.95
C GLU A 72 -2.94 17.80 -8.25
N ALA A 73 -2.20 16.70 -8.35
CA ALA A 73 -2.20 15.84 -9.53
C ALA A 73 -3.54 15.09 -9.70
N GLU A 74 -4.18 14.72 -8.60
CA GLU A 74 -5.49 14.05 -8.61
C GLU A 74 -6.61 15.02 -9.04
N SER A 75 -6.55 16.28 -8.59
CA SER A 75 -7.42 17.38 -9.03
C SER A 75 -7.26 17.67 -10.52
N ASP A 76 -6.02 17.78 -11.01
CA ASP A 76 -5.73 18.05 -12.42
C ASP A 76 -6.24 16.93 -13.32
N LEU A 77 -6.07 15.67 -12.90
CA LEU A 77 -6.56 14.51 -13.63
C LEU A 77 -8.09 14.49 -13.68
N GLN A 78 -8.76 14.82 -12.57
CA GLN A 78 -10.22 14.93 -12.51
C GLN A 78 -10.74 16.02 -13.47
N ALA A 79 -10.09 17.20 -13.48
CA ALA A 79 -10.45 18.28 -14.40
C ALA A 79 -10.27 17.90 -15.88
N VAL A 80 -9.24 17.11 -16.21
CA VAL A 80 -9.03 16.57 -17.55
C VAL A 80 -10.11 15.56 -17.93
N VAL A 81 -10.48 14.66 -17.02
CA VAL A 81 -11.57 13.67 -17.22
C VAL A 81 -12.90 14.39 -17.43
N ASP A 82 -13.21 15.40 -16.62
CA ASP A 82 -14.44 16.18 -16.73
C ASP A 82 -14.51 16.94 -18.07
N ARG A 83 -13.40 17.58 -18.47
CA ARG A 83 -13.29 18.25 -19.78
C ARG A 83 -13.48 17.26 -20.93
N ALA A 84 -12.83 16.09 -20.88
CA ALA A 84 -12.95 15.06 -21.92
C ALA A 84 -14.37 14.49 -22.01
N ALA A 85 -15.08 14.36 -20.89
CA ALA A 85 -16.48 13.95 -20.88
C ALA A 85 -17.41 14.98 -21.54
N HIS A 86 -17.04 16.26 -21.50
CA HIS A 86 -17.85 17.38 -22.00
C HIS A 86 -17.46 17.78 -23.44
N ASP A 87 -16.31 17.34 -23.95
CA ASP A 87 -15.75 17.76 -25.24
C ASP A 87 -16.68 17.51 -26.45
N LYS A 88 -17.53 16.49 -26.41
CA LYS A 88 -18.51 16.23 -27.49
C LYS A 88 -19.67 17.24 -27.57
N TYR A 89 -19.88 18.04 -26.53
CA TYR A 89 -21.06 18.91 -26.41
C TYR A 89 -20.73 20.40 -26.22
N PHE A 90 -19.46 20.78 -26.07
CA PHE A 90 -19.07 22.16 -25.74
C PHE A 90 -18.07 22.73 -26.75
N TYR A 91 -18.33 23.96 -27.21
CA TYR A 91 -17.46 24.75 -28.07
C TYR A 91 -16.59 25.69 -27.21
N ASP A 92 -15.26 25.62 -27.34
CA ASP A 92 -14.31 26.46 -26.60
C ASP A 92 -14.13 27.83 -27.28
N ALA A 93 -14.87 28.83 -26.79
CA ALA A 93 -14.85 30.19 -27.33
C ALA A 93 -13.60 31.01 -26.96
N ALA A 94 -12.70 30.50 -26.11
CA ALA A 94 -11.48 31.20 -25.67
C ALA A 94 -10.26 30.95 -26.58
N ARG A 95 -10.41 30.14 -27.64
CA ARG A 95 -9.33 29.79 -28.59
C ARG A 95 -9.17 30.72 -29.80
N ASN A 96 -9.81 31.89 -29.81
CA ASN A 96 -9.62 32.93 -30.85
C ASN A 96 -9.07 34.22 -30.26
#